data_AF-A0AAV9G4Y4-F1
#
_entry.id   AF-A0AAV9G4Y4-F1
#
_cell.length_a   1.000
_cell.length_b   1.000
_cell.length_c   1.000
_cell.angle_alpha   90.00
_cell.angle_beta   90.00
_cell.angle_gamma   90.00
#
_symmetry.space_group_name_H-M   'P 1'
#
loop_
_entity.id
_entity.type
_entity.pdbx_description
1 polymer ?
#
loop_
_entity_poly.entity_id
_entity_poly.type
_entity_poly.pdbx_seq_one_letter_code
_entity_poly.pdbx_strand_id
1 'polypeptide(L)'
;MNSQLVPPSRPHQDKDRPKHTSTDPPRLSPLESMPFDIFLAVFSQPDLDFDYATVLNLKNTNSRFYRAIVPDAICPRDAKAAFYQRVETYHQHTDHLVCFSCWKLKERDAFPDSQRKGRRGKGSSDVRRQKERWCWECGPKEGRERLGGVRRGNERVYWCGQCESWNPRDRRCAVLPWGIVCGDLIRLETKRSRLERLPDAVFERVLGFLGYREKILLAATNKGLRKRIGDPAAGGSILERSEFLKEAENRDGNRFCCYGCWRLKDRNKFSDVQQRLTDLDRTWFFRRRCCACLQLFYGRGSDTDAGKTALVRFKKQGVCFRCKKMRFWDEECEGCVIRDAEAAEYARLGALKRQEREQRGEVDTVNVLENDEPGVVDWLDAVGLADPWPWAHSRVPPPVDEDPAEDHAVEPGEDDSWGSNLYPLLDDEDEWPGQMFVEWLRMVEGEDVAARVAGEAQTDQPLPSQVETEAPSGRRGFEVWLIYNRFLGRTTSDLSTAAALTVARSGEPSSTQTTQLTTTQKDTSDLGLDPNSTGDGEGHSRHRDRFLRGEMTPAEKSLYLRIQAFVDRQRRRRQSHGEQHQRRPSRILELVSERLRALGSRMTSRRTEMAT
;
A
#
# COMPACT_ATOMS: atom_id res chain seq x y z
N MET A 1 -28.38 54.62 -27.15
CA MET A 1 -29.03 53.43 -27.75
C MET A 1 -29.50 52.53 -26.62
N ASN A 2 -30.79 52.21 -26.67
CA ASN A 2 -31.69 51.78 -25.59
C ASN A 2 -31.21 50.66 -24.65
N SER A 3 -31.16 50.97 -23.37
CA SER A 3 -31.24 50.00 -22.26
C SER A 3 -32.71 49.64 -22.03
N GLN A 4 -33.08 48.38 -22.32
CA GLN A 4 -34.41 47.88 -22.01
C GLN A 4 -34.46 47.40 -20.56
N LEU A 5 -35.36 48.03 -19.80
CA LEU A 5 -35.73 47.69 -18.43
C LEU A 5 -36.51 46.37 -18.41
N VAL A 6 -36.00 45.38 -17.68
CA VAL A 6 -36.70 44.13 -17.35
C VAL A 6 -37.70 44.43 -16.24
N PRO A 7 -39.00 44.09 -16.38
CA PRO A 7 -39.99 44.35 -15.34
C PRO A 7 -39.81 43.38 -14.16
N PRO A 8 -40.11 43.82 -12.91
CA PRO A 8 -40.02 42.97 -11.74
C PRO A 8 -41.12 41.89 -11.76
N SER A 9 -40.70 40.64 -11.61
CA SER A 9 -41.56 39.46 -11.49
C SER A 9 -42.51 39.60 -10.30
N ARG A 10 -43.82 39.49 -10.56
CA ARG A 10 -44.86 39.48 -9.52
C ARG A 10 -44.69 38.26 -8.59
N PRO A 11 -44.91 38.41 -7.27
CA PRO A 11 -44.97 37.28 -6.36
C PRO A 11 -46.25 36.49 -6.63
N HIS A 12 -46.10 35.23 -7.08
CA HIS A 12 -47.19 34.27 -7.16
C HIS A 12 -47.67 33.96 -5.73
N GLN A 13 -48.88 34.40 -5.41
CA GLN A 13 -49.62 33.94 -4.24
C GLN A 13 -50.17 32.54 -4.55
N ASP A 14 -49.42 31.49 -4.19
CA ASP A 14 -49.97 30.14 -4.02
C ASP A 14 -50.70 30.09 -2.67
N LYS A 15 -51.94 30.57 -2.66
CA LYS A 15 -52.90 30.24 -1.61
C LYS A 15 -53.57 28.91 -2.00
N ASP A 16 -53.61 28.01 -1.02
CA ASP A 16 -54.49 26.84 -0.99
C ASP A 16 -54.13 25.64 -1.87
N ARG A 17 -52.87 25.16 -1.76
CA ARG A 17 -52.58 23.75 -2.08
C ARG A 17 -52.73 22.91 -0.79
N PRO A 18 -53.73 22.00 -0.70
CA PRO A 18 -53.92 21.18 0.49
C PRO A 18 -52.68 20.33 0.73
N LYS A 19 -52.04 20.53 1.89
CA LYS A 19 -50.97 19.68 2.40
C LYS A 19 -51.59 18.32 2.73
N HIS A 20 -51.61 17.41 1.76
CA HIS A 20 -51.84 16.00 2.04
C HIS A 20 -50.66 15.48 2.87
N THR A 21 -50.77 15.56 4.19
CA THR A 21 -49.98 14.77 5.13
C THR A 21 -50.50 13.34 5.07
N SER A 22 -50.13 12.62 4.00
CA SER A 22 -50.25 11.17 3.99
C SER A 22 -49.23 10.65 5.02
N THR A 23 -49.76 10.11 6.11
CA THR A 23 -49.00 9.45 7.20
C THR A 23 -48.51 8.06 6.81
N ASP A 24 -48.77 7.61 5.58
CA ASP A 24 -48.27 6.34 5.10
C ASP A 24 -46.79 6.50 4.73
N PRO A 25 -45.89 5.65 5.27
CA PRO A 25 -44.50 5.65 4.83
C PRO A 25 -44.48 5.45 3.30
N PRO A 26 -43.60 6.17 2.57
CA PRO A 26 -43.55 6.07 1.12
C PRO A 26 -43.39 4.60 0.75
N ARG A 27 -44.40 4.04 0.07
CA ARG A 27 -44.38 2.65 -0.38
C ARG A 27 -43.20 2.53 -1.34
N LEU A 28 -42.14 1.89 -0.85
CA LEU A 28 -40.97 1.55 -1.66
C LEU A 28 -41.47 0.79 -2.90
N SER A 29 -40.92 1.12 -4.07
CA SER A 29 -41.25 0.37 -5.28
C SER A 29 -40.96 -1.13 -5.05
N PRO A 30 -41.68 -2.07 -5.70
CA PRO A 30 -41.39 -3.50 -5.55
C PRO A 30 -39.91 -3.83 -5.80
N LEU A 31 -39.28 -3.08 -6.71
CA LEU A 31 -37.84 -3.14 -6.97
C LEU A 31 -37.01 -2.72 -5.73
N GLU A 32 -37.38 -1.65 -5.03
CA GLU A 32 -36.69 -1.22 -3.81
C GLU A 32 -36.89 -2.16 -2.62
N SER A 33 -38.00 -2.89 -2.57
CA SER A 33 -38.24 -3.89 -1.51
C SER A 33 -37.46 -5.20 -1.70
N MET A 34 -36.89 -5.45 -2.89
CA MET A 34 -36.25 -6.73 -3.18
C MET A 34 -34.89 -6.86 -2.46
N PRO A 35 -34.60 -8.01 -1.81
CA PRO A 35 -33.30 -8.30 -1.21
C PRO A 35 -32.15 -8.13 -2.21
N PHE A 36 -31.05 -7.55 -1.75
CA PHE A 36 -29.89 -7.24 -2.60
C PHE A 36 -29.27 -8.50 -3.24
N ASP A 37 -29.35 -9.64 -2.57
CA ASP A 37 -28.81 -10.90 -3.08
C ASP A 37 -29.58 -11.41 -4.30
N ILE A 38 -30.89 -11.19 -4.34
CA ILE A 38 -31.74 -11.53 -5.50
C ILE A 38 -31.42 -10.59 -6.66
N PHE A 39 -31.16 -9.30 -6.38
CA PHE A 39 -30.66 -8.38 -7.40
C PHE A 39 -29.36 -8.89 -7.99
N LEU A 40 -28.33 -9.10 -7.17
CA LEU A 40 -27.05 -9.62 -7.65
C LEU A 40 -27.22 -10.92 -8.43
N ALA A 41 -28.04 -11.86 -7.95
CA ALA A 41 -28.28 -13.12 -8.64
C ALA A 41 -28.89 -12.93 -10.04
N VAL A 42 -29.79 -11.96 -10.22
CA VAL A 42 -30.37 -11.61 -11.54
C VAL A 42 -29.34 -10.92 -12.44
N PHE A 43 -28.54 -10.00 -11.87
CA PHE A 43 -27.55 -9.22 -12.62
C PHE A 43 -26.23 -9.96 -12.87
N SER A 44 -26.00 -11.09 -12.20
CA SER A 44 -24.84 -11.98 -12.38
C SER A 44 -25.18 -13.22 -13.21
N GLN A 45 -26.40 -13.35 -13.75
CA GLN A 45 -26.70 -14.43 -14.69
C GLN A 45 -25.83 -14.26 -15.94
N PRO A 46 -25.02 -15.26 -16.31
CA PRO A 46 -24.14 -15.17 -17.48
C PRO A 46 -24.89 -15.03 -18.80
N ASP A 47 -26.18 -15.38 -18.83
CA ASP A 47 -27.05 -15.27 -20.01
C ASP A 47 -27.67 -13.86 -20.17
N LEU A 48 -27.60 -13.02 -19.14
CA LEU A 48 -27.99 -11.61 -19.24
C LEU A 48 -26.74 -10.77 -19.52
N ASP A 49 -26.48 -10.52 -20.80
CA ASP A 49 -25.45 -9.59 -21.27
C ASP A 49 -25.78 -8.15 -20.88
N PHE A 50 -25.62 -7.80 -19.60
CA PHE A 50 -25.71 -6.43 -19.14
C PHE A 50 -24.49 -5.66 -19.62
N ASP A 51 -24.73 -4.70 -20.50
CA ASP A 51 -23.69 -3.77 -20.90
C ASP A 51 -23.37 -2.78 -19.75
N TYR A 52 -22.15 -2.26 -19.75
CA TYR A 52 -21.68 -1.37 -18.67
C TYR A 52 -22.53 -0.09 -18.55
N ALA A 53 -23.16 0.34 -19.67
CA ALA A 53 -24.06 1.49 -19.68
C ALA A 53 -25.33 1.23 -18.85
N THR A 54 -25.94 0.05 -19.02
CA THR A 54 -27.14 -0.35 -18.29
C THR A 54 -26.87 -0.43 -16.79
N VAL A 55 -25.73 -1.01 -16.39
CA VAL A 55 -25.34 -1.10 -14.97
C VAL A 55 -25.09 0.29 -14.37
N LEU A 56 -24.45 1.21 -15.11
CA LEU A 56 -24.27 2.60 -14.68
C LEU A 56 -25.60 3.34 -14.57
N ASN A 57 -26.50 3.18 -15.53
CA ASN A 57 -27.81 3.81 -15.51
C ASN A 57 -28.62 3.32 -14.31
N LEU A 58 -28.65 2.00 -14.09
CA LEU A 58 -29.30 1.39 -12.93
C LEU A 58 -28.73 1.89 -11.61
N LYS A 59 -27.40 2.01 -11.52
CA LYS A 59 -26.75 2.60 -10.33
C LYS A 59 -27.26 4.02 -10.06
N ASN A 60 -27.57 4.79 -11.09
CA ASN A 60 -27.97 6.18 -10.97
C ASN A 60 -29.48 6.41 -10.85
N THR A 61 -30.33 5.38 -10.96
CA THR A 61 -31.79 5.56 -10.87
C THR A 61 -32.30 5.82 -9.44
N ASN A 62 -31.64 5.30 -8.41
CA ASN A 62 -32.04 5.43 -7.00
C ASN A 62 -30.81 5.46 -6.07
N SER A 63 -30.88 6.20 -4.95
CA SER A 63 -29.86 6.27 -3.90
C SER A 63 -29.43 4.92 -3.31
N ARG A 64 -30.35 3.95 -3.18
CA ARG A 64 -30.09 2.57 -2.78
C ARG A 64 -29.18 1.87 -3.78
N PHE A 65 -29.49 1.90 -5.08
CA PHE A 65 -28.62 1.32 -6.11
C PHE A 65 -27.29 2.03 -6.22
N TYR A 66 -27.28 3.35 -6.04
CA TYR A 66 -26.05 4.12 -6.03
C TYR A 66 -25.05 3.61 -4.98
N ARG A 67 -25.55 3.22 -3.80
CA ARG A 67 -24.74 2.65 -2.71
C ARG A 67 -24.41 1.17 -2.91
N ALA A 68 -25.36 0.39 -3.43
CA ALA A 68 -25.26 -1.06 -3.46
C ALA A 68 -24.55 -1.60 -4.72
N ILE A 69 -24.69 -0.93 -5.88
CA ILE A 69 -24.13 -1.39 -7.15
C ILE A 69 -22.68 -0.90 -7.31
N VAL A 70 -21.76 -1.85 -7.44
CA VAL A 70 -20.37 -1.64 -7.83
C VAL A 70 -20.20 -2.12 -9.27
N PRO A 71 -20.23 -1.23 -10.30
CA PRO A 71 -20.23 -1.65 -11.70
C PRO A 71 -19.04 -2.52 -12.10
N ASP A 72 -17.89 -2.28 -11.47
CA ASP A 72 -16.64 -3.01 -11.73
C ASP A 72 -16.65 -4.44 -11.17
N ALA A 73 -17.59 -4.77 -10.27
CA ALA A 73 -17.78 -6.13 -9.77
C ALA A 73 -18.77 -6.93 -10.63
N ILE A 74 -19.68 -6.26 -11.33
CA ILE A 74 -20.74 -6.89 -12.15
C ILE A 74 -20.27 -7.07 -13.58
N CYS A 75 -19.66 -6.05 -14.18
CA CYS A 75 -19.25 -6.09 -15.57
C CYS A 75 -17.75 -6.43 -15.70
N PRO A 76 -17.38 -7.30 -16.65
CA PRO A 76 -15.97 -7.56 -16.94
C PRO A 76 -15.27 -6.31 -17.49
N ARG A 77 -13.95 -6.27 -17.32
CA ARG A 77 -13.09 -5.15 -17.78
C ARG A 77 -13.28 -4.83 -19.27
N ASP A 78 -13.54 -5.84 -20.09
CA ASP A 78 -13.76 -5.68 -21.53
C ASP A 78 -15.08 -4.97 -21.87
N ALA A 79 -16.16 -5.25 -21.14
CA ALA A 79 -17.43 -4.55 -21.30
C ALA A 79 -17.32 -3.07 -20.92
N LYS A 80 -16.59 -2.79 -19.83
CA LYS A 80 -16.24 -1.43 -19.42
C LYS A 80 -15.41 -0.72 -20.49
N ALA A 81 -14.41 -1.40 -21.06
CA ALA A 81 -13.60 -0.84 -22.15
C ALA A 81 -14.42 -0.54 -23.40
N ALA A 82 -15.30 -1.44 -23.82
CA ALA A 82 -16.19 -1.22 -24.95
C ALA A 82 -17.11 -0.01 -24.74
N PHE A 83 -17.68 0.14 -23.54
CA PHE A 83 -18.48 1.32 -23.19
C PHE A 83 -17.69 2.62 -23.36
N TYR A 84 -16.50 2.71 -22.76
CA TYR A 84 -15.68 3.91 -22.86
C TYR A 84 -15.20 4.19 -24.29
N GLN A 85 -14.92 3.15 -25.09
CA GLN A 85 -14.64 3.31 -26.52
C GLN A 85 -15.82 3.94 -27.27
N ARG A 86 -17.06 3.53 -26.97
CA ARG A 86 -18.27 4.17 -27.52
C ARG A 86 -18.45 5.60 -27.03
N VAL A 87 -18.16 5.90 -25.76
CA VAL A 87 -18.22 7.28 -25.24
C VAL A 87 -17.24 8.19 -25.99
N GLU A 88 -16.04 7.68 -26.29
CA GLU A 88 -15.02 8.43 -27.04
C GLU A 88 -15.48 8.79 -28.47
N THR A 89 -16.45 8.07 -29.07
CA THR A 89 -16.95 8.39 -30.42
C THR A 89 -17.99 9.51 -30.45
N TYR A 90 -18.52 9.96 -29.31
CA TYR A 90 -19.46 11.07 -29.29
C TYR A 90 -18.81 12.39 -29.76
N HIS A 91 -19.57 13.20 -30.48
CA HIS A 91 -19.12 14.44 -31.11
C HIS A 91 -18.51 15.45 -30.10
N GLN A 92 -19.08 15.54 -28.89
CA GLN A 92 -18.55 16.38 -27.80
C GLN A 92 -17.20 15.90 -27.23
N HIS A 93 -16.72 14.72 -27.64
CA HIS A 93 -15.50 14.08 -27.17
C HIS A 93 -14.50 13.83 -28.31
N THR A 94 -14.59 14.61 -29.39
CA THR A 94 -13.65 14.59 -30.52
C THR A 94 -12.20 14.71 -30.07
N ASP A 95 -11.91 15.66 -29.17
CA ASP A 95 -10.56 15.97 -28.68
C ASP A 95 -10.18 15.27 -27.37
N HIS A 96 -10.92 14.21 -27.03
CA HIS A 96 -10.68 13.42 -25.84
C HIS A 96 -10.32 11.97 -26.19
N LEU A 97 -9.53 11.35 -25.31
CA LEU A 97 -9.19 9.94 -25.33
C LEU A 97 -9.44 9.33 -23.96
N VAL A 98 -9.81 8.06 -23.93
CA VAL A 98 -9.94 7.31 -22.68
C VAL A 98 -8.60 6.75 -22.25
N CYS A 99 -8.27 6.93 -20.98
CA CYS A 99 -7.18 6.22 -20.31
C CYS A 99 -7.74 4.95 -19.64
N PHE A 100 -7.40 3.76 -20.14
CA PHE A 100 -7.93 2.48 -19.65
C PHE A 100 -7.28 1.97 -18.35
N SER A 101 -6.32 2.74 -17.79
CA SER A 101 -5.81 2.54 -16.44
C SER A 101 -6.70 3.22 -15.39
N CYS A 102 -6.95 4.54 -15.52
CA CYS A 102 -7.79 5.29 -14.57
C CYS A 102 -9.27 5.40 -14.97
N TRP A 103 -9.66 4.90 -16.14
CA TRP A 103 -11.02 4.95 -16.68
C TRP A 103 -11.60 6.37 -16.77
N LYS A 104 -10.74 7.35 -17.09
CA LYS A 104 -11.14 8.75 -17.28
C LYS A 104 -10.97 9.14 -18.74
N LEU A 105 -11.95 9.90 -19.22
CA LEU A 105 -11.85 10.63 -20.47
C LEU A 105 -10.99 11.87 -20.22
N LYS A 106 -9.89 12.03 -20.94
CA LYS A 106 -8.98 13.18 -20.82
C LYS A 106 -8.69 13.77 -22.19
N GLU A 107 -8.27 15.03 -22.24
CA GLU A 107 -7.82 15.68 -23.47
C GLU A 107 -6.70 14.90 -24.16
N ARG A 108 -6.61 15.00 -25.49
CA ARG A 108 -5.60 14.29 -26.30
C ARG A 108 -4.16 14.56 -25.85
N ASP A 109 -3.85 15.76 -25.38
CA ASP A 109 -2.51 16.13 -24.92
C ASP A 109 -2.10 15.47 -23.59
N ALA A 110 -3.06 14.88 -22.86
CA ALA A 110 -2.81 14.07 -21.67
C ALA A 110 -2.20 12.70 -22.00
N PHE A 111 -1.97 12.38 -23.28
CA PHE A 111 -1.45 11.10 -23.75
C PHE A 111 -0.16 11.27 -24.55
N PRO A 112 0.76 10.29 -24.52
CA PRO A 112 1.91 10.24 -25.42
C PRO A 112 1.52 10.24 -26.91
N ASP A 113 2.33 10.85 -27.76
CA ASP A 113 2.00 10.99 -29.19
C ASP A 113 1.87 9.65 -29.91
N SER A 114 2.64 8.65 -29.49
CA SER A 114 2.55 7.27 -29.99
C SER A 114 1.16 6.66 -29.76
N GLN A 115 0.44 7.14 -28.74
CA GLN A 115 -0.91 6.71 -28.41
C GLN A 115 -1.97 7.60 -29.02
N ARG A 116 -1.64 8.84 -29.39
CA ARG A 116 -2.56 9.76 -30.06
C ARG A 116 -2.70 9.47 -31.55
N LYS A 117 -1.58 9.14 -32.20
CA LYS A 117 -1.45 8.99 -33.66
C LYS A 117 -1.10 7.56 -34.12
N GLY A 118 -0.67 6.68 -33.21
CA GLY A 118 -0.20 5.34 -33.56
C GLY A 118 -1.27 4.24 -33.48
N ARG A 119 -0.83 2.98 -33.40
CA ARG A 119 -1.70 1.79 -33.29
C ARG A 119 -2.60 1.76 -32.05
N ARG A 120 -2.35 2.61 -31.07
CA ARG A 120 -3.21 2.79 -29.89
C ARG A 120 -4.17 3.97 -30.02
N GLY A 121 -4.10 4.73 -31.12
CA GLY A 121 -4.91 5.92 -31.37
C GLY A 121 -6.40 5.65 -31.55
N LYS A 122 -7.18 6.73 -31.47
CA LYS A 122 -8.60 6.74 -31.82
C LYS A 122 -8.74 6.33 -33.29
N GLY A 123 -9.58 5.33 -33.57
CA GLY A 123 -9.78 4.81 -34.92
C GLY A 123 -8.70 3.82 -35.41
N SER A 124 -7.76 3.40 -34.57
CA SER A 124 -6.84 2.31 -34.93
C SER A 124 -7.60 1.01 -35.21
N SER A 125 -7.23 0.26 -36.25
CA SER A 125 -7.81 -1.07 -36.52
C SER A 125 -7.50 -2.11 -35.43
N ASP A 126 -6.44 -1.90 -34.65
CA ASP A 126 -6.04 -2.80 -33.56
C ASP A 126 -6.78 -2.43 -32.26
N VAL A 127 -8.01 -2.95 -32.14
CA VAL A 127 -8.89 -2.74 -30.96
C VAL A 127 -8.21 -3.18 -29.67
N ARG A 128 -7.41 -4.26 -29.70
CA ARG A 128 -6.69 -4.77 -28.53
C ARG A 128 -5.69 -3.74 -28.02
N ARG A 129 -4.90 -3.15 -28.92
CA ARG A 129 -3.93 -2.11 -28.57
C ARG A 129 -4.57 -0.80 -28.14
N GLN A 130 -5.75 -0.43 -28.66
CA GLN A 130 -6.46 0.74 -28.16
C GLN A 130 -6.80 0.62 -26.67
N LYS A 131 -7.24 -0.56 -26.22
CA LYS A 131 -7.54 -0.85 -24.80
C LYS A 131 -6.31 -0.78 -23.88
N GLU A 132 -5.10 -0.70 -24.45
CA GLU A 132 -3.86 -0.51 -23.70
C GLU A 132 -3.47 0.97 -23.52
N ARG A 133 -4.33 1.94 -23.93
CA ARG A 133 -4.04 3.37 -23.78
C ARG A 133 -3.93 3.80 -22.31
N TRP A 134 -2.98 4.68 -22.04
CA TRP A 134 -2.73 5.28 -20.73
C TRP A 134 -2.33 6.75 -20.86
N CYS A 135 -2.76 7.58 -19.90
CA CYS A 135 -2.38 8.98 -19.79
C CYS A 135 -1.02 9.15 -19.08
N TRP A 136 -0.38 10.31 -19.24
CA TRP A 136 0.92 10.65 -18.64
C TRP A 136 1.04 10.34 -17.14
N GLU A 137 -0.05 10.44 -16.37
CA GLU A 137 -0.07 10.13 -14.93
C GLU A 137 -0.13 8.62 -14.62
N CYS A 138 -0.74 7.83 -15.52
CA CYS A 138 -1.00 6.41 -15.29
C CYS A 138 0.07 5.50 -15.85
N GLY A 139 0.68 5.86 -16.99
CA GLY A 139 1.81 5.10 -17.56
C GLY A 139 2.86 4.69 -16.52
N PRO A 140 3.26 5.63 -15.64
CA PRO A 140 4.29 5.35 -14.64
C PRO A 140 3.91 4.40 -13.56
N LYS A 141 2.71 4.57 -13.04
CA LYS A 141 2.18 3.73 -11.97
C LYS A 141 2.04 2.29 -12.42
N GLU A 142 1.75 2.08 -13.71
CA GLU A 142 1.61 0.77 -14.35
C GLU A 142 2.93 0.21 -14.87
N GLY A 143 4.05 0.94 -14.73
CA GLY A 143 5.36 0.51 -15.21
C GLY A 143 5.47 0.36 -16.74
N ARG A 144 4.54 0.96 -17.51
CA ARG A 144 4.43 0.78 -18.97
C ARG A 144 5.52 1.48 -19.79
N GLU A 145 6.44 2.13 -19.10
CA GLU A 145 7.47 3.03 -19.65
C GLU A 145 8.89 2.67 -19.22
N ARG A 146 9.06 1.57 -18.47
CA ARG A 146 10.36 1.14 -17.91
C ARG A 146 11.47 0.90 -18.95
N LEU A 147 11.20 1.01 -20.26
CA LEU A 147 12.14 0.64 -21.32
C LEU A 147 12.39 1.71 -22.40
N GLY A 148 11.78 2.90 -22.36
CA GLY A 148 12.00 3.85 -23.46
C GLY A 148 11.45 5.26 -23.29
N GLY A 149 12.01 6.17 -24.07
CA GLY A 149 11.50 7.54 -24.18
C GLY A 149 10.27 7.60 -25.05
N VAL A 150 9.31 8.40 -24.64
CA VAL A 150 8.05 8.62 -25.36
C VAL A 150 8.03 10.05 -25.90
N ARG A 151 7.32 10.27 -27.01
CA ARG A 151 7.23 11.61 -27.62
C ARG A 151 6.10 12.44 -27.01
N ARG A 152 6.41 13.71 -26.74
CA ARG A 152 5.49 14.79 -26.38
C ARG A 152 5.77 15.99 -27.28
N GLY A 153 4.96 16.14 -28.32
CA GLY A 153 5.27 17.03 -29.43
C GLY A 153 6.53 16.56 -30.18
N ASN A 154 7.48 17.47 -30.37
CA ASN A 154 8.74 17.16 -31.03
C ASN A 154 9.82 16.62 -30.07
N GLU A 155 9.57 16.64 -28.76
CA GLU A 155 10.53 16.24 -27.74
C GLU A 155 10.34 14.78 -27.31
N ARG A 156 11.44 14.07 -27.07
CA ARG A 156 11.42 12.74 -26.44
C ARG A 156 11.63 12.91 -24.94
N VAL A 157 10.58 12.63 -24.18
CA VAL A 157 10.56 12.70 -22.71
C VAL A 157 10.64 11.30 -22.10
N TYR A 158 11.11 11.26 -20.87
CA TYR A 158 11.34 10.04 -20.11
C TYR A 158 10.82 10.24 -18.70
N TRP A 159 10.18 9.21 -18.16
CA TRP A 159 9.76 9.25 -16.77
C TRP A 159 10.97 9.14 -15.87
N CYS A 160 11.01 9.98 -14.84
CA CYS A 160 11.96 9.84 -13.77
C CYS A 160 11.22 9.42 -12.50
N GLY A 161 11.51 8.20 -12.02
CA GLY A 161 10.88 7.65 -10.80
C GLY A 161 11.16 8.46 -9.54
N GLN A 162 12.24 9.24 -9.49
CA GLN A 162 12.61 10.00 -8.30
C GLN A 162 11.82 11.31 -8.17
N CYS A 163 11.70 12.07 -9.27
CA CYS A 163 10.93 13.32 -9.29
C CYS A 163 9.46 13.12 -9.69
N GLU A 164 9.08 11.90 -10.07
CA GLU A 164 7.74 11.53 -10.54
C GLU A 164 7.22 12.49 -11.63
N SER A 165 8.09 12.83 -12.58
CA SER A 165 7.74 13.68 -13.71
C SER A 165 8.42 13.24 -15.02
N TRP A 166 7.83 13.68 -16.13
CA TRP A 166 8.30 13.42 -17.49
C TRP A 166 9.26 14.50 -17.93
N ASN A 167 10.53 14.14 -18.10
CA ASN A 167 11.59 15.07 -18.44
C ASN A 167 12.34 14.67 -19.72
N PRO A 168 12.81 15.64 -20.51
CA PRO A 168 13.78 15.40 -21.59
C PRO A 168 15.01 14.61 -21.10
N ARG A 169 15.73 13.95 -22.03
CA ARG A 169 16.89 13.08 -21.68
C ARG A 169 17.98 13.83 -20.90
N ASP A 170 18.29 15.03 -21.38
CA ASP A 170 19.24 16.00 -20.84
C ASP A 170 18.81 16.57 -19.47
N ARG A 171 17.52 16.46 -19.13
CA ARG A 171 16.97 16.93 -17.85
C ARG A 171 16.57 15.80 -16.90
N ARG A 172 16.91 14.54 -17.21
CA ARG A 172 16.67 13.45 -16.28
C ARG A 172 17.47 13.64 -15.01
N CYS A 173 16.96 13.14 -13.88
CA CYS A 173 17.81 13.02 -12.73
C CYS A 173 19.00 12.09 -13.05
N ALA A 174 20.21 12.60 -12.90
CA ALA A 174 21.44 11.85 -13.04
C ALA A 174 21.69 11.11 -11.72
N VAL A 175 22.01 9.83 -11.80
CA VAL A 175 22.55 9.08 -10.68
C VAL A 175 24.04 9.41 -10.65
N LEU A 176 24.47 10.29 -9.75
CA LEU A 176 25.88 10.53 -9.49
C LEU A 176 26.37 9.57 -8.37
N PRO A 177 27.68 9.30 -8.28
CA PRO A 177 28.24 8.39 -7.27
C PRO A 177 27.91 8.77 -5.81
N TRP A 178 27.71 10.06 -5.55
CA TRP A 178 27.35 10.63 -4.23
C TRP A 178 25.86 10.90 -4.05
N GLY A 179 25.02 10.48 -5.00
CA GLY A 179 23.57 10.62 -4.90
C GLY A 179 22.89 11.00 -6.21
N ILE A 180 21.57 10.89 -6.23
CA ILE A 180 20.75 11.19 -7.39
C ILE A 180 20.48 12.70 -7.44
N VAL A 181 21.08 13.39 -8.40
CA VAL A 181 20.87 14.84 -8.64
C VAL A 181 19.86 14.98 -9.76
N CYS A 182 18.69 15.53 -9.46
CA CYS A 182 17.74 15.83 -10.52
C CYS A 182 18.25 16.91 -11.46
N GLY A 183 18.14 16.74 -12.79
CA GLY A 183 18.51 17.79 -13.76
C GLY A 183 17.74 19.10 -13.54
N ASP A 184 16.58 19.01 -12.90
CA ASP A 184 15.81 20.15 -12.41
C ASP A 184 16.33 20.76 -11.10
N LEU A 185 17.43 20.33 -10.48
CA LEU A 185 17.95 20.96 -9.25
C LEU A 185 18.39 22.42 -9.48
N ILE A 186 18.73 22.81 -10.71
CA ILE A 186 18.98 24.21 -11.07
C ILE A 186 17.67 25.03 -11.16
N ARG A 187 16.50 24.39 -11.28
CA ARG A 187 15.18 25.05 -11.30
C ARG A 187 14.28 24.76 -10.10
N LEU A 188 14.50 23.70 -9.34
CA LEU A 188 13.70 23.31 -8.16
C LEU A 188 13.96 24.23 -6.97
N GLU A 189 15.05 24.99 -6.98
CA GLU A 189 15.19 26.14 -6.09
C GLU A 189 14.06 27.15 -6.25
N THR A 190 13.34 27.20 -7.37
CA THR A 190 12.18 28.09 -7.52
C THR A 190 10.86 27.51 -7.00
N LYS A 191 10.73 26.18 -6.83
CA LYS A 191 9.46 25.52 -6.44
C LYS A 191 9.41 24.95 -5.03
N ARG A 192 10.54 24.85 -4.31
CA ARG A 192 10.49 24.50 -2.88
C ARG A 192 9.70 25.56 -2.13
N SER A 193 8.80 25.14 -1.26
CA SER A 193 8.10 26.09 -0.38
C SER A 193 9.14 26.88 0.43
N ARG A 194 8.85 28.11 0.83
CA ARG A 194 9.79 28.88 1.67
C ARG A 194 10.18 28.11 2.93
N LEU A 195 9.28 27.28 3.45
CA LEU A 195 9.51 26.39 4.59
C LEU A 195 10.50 25.26 4.27
N GLU A 196 10.43 24.67 3.08
CA GLU A 196 11.36 23.62 2.62
C GLU A 196 12.78 24.14 2.37
N ARG A 197 12.95 25.47 2.24
CA ARG A 197 14.26 26.10 2.06
C ARG A 197 14.92 26.52 3.37
N LEU A 198 14.20 26.43 4.49
CA LEU A 198 14.79 26.75 5.78
C LEU A 198 15.96 25.81 6.08
N PRO A 199 17.09 26.34 6.60
CA PRO A 199 18.17 25.50 7.12
C PRO A 199 17.61 24.47 8.11
N ASP A 200 18.17 23.26 8.12
CA ASP A 200 17.65 22.15 8.93
C ASP A 200 17.46 22.54 10.40
N ALA A 201 18.44 23.23 11.00
CA ALA A 201 18.34 23.70 12.39
C ALA A 201 17.15 24.65 12.64
N VAL A 202 16.81 25.50 11.67
CA VAL A 202 15.66 26.42 11.78
C VAL A 202 14.35 25.66 11.55
N PHE A 203 14.34 24.75 10.58
CA PHE A 203 13.19 23.91 10.28
C PHE A 203 12.81 23.03 11.48
N GLU A 204 13.79 22.38 12.11
CA GLU A 204 13.57 21.56 13.30
C GLU A 204 13.07 22.40 14.49
N ARG A 205 13.55 23.65 14.67
CA ARG A 205 12.96 24.55 15.68
C ARG A 205 11.50 24.87 15.37
N VAL A 206 11.18 25.19 14.11
CA VAL A 206 9.80 25.44 13.68
C VAL A 206 8.94 24.19 13.94
N LEU A 207 9.41 23.00 13.59
CA LEU A 207 8.73 21.75 13.91
C LEU A 207 8.59 21.53 15.42
N GLY A 208 9.55 21.97 16.24
CA GLY A 208 9.47 21.93 17.70
C GLY A 208 8.27 22.69 18.26
N PHE A 209 7.89 23.81 17.64
CA PHE A 209 6.71 24.60 18.02
C PHE A 209 5.39 24.05 17.47
N LEU A 210 5.43 23.12 16.51
CA LEU A 210 4.22 22.54 15.93
C LEU A 210 3.78 21.31 16.72
N GLY A 211 2.50 21.31 17.12
CA GLY A 211 1.83 20.15 17.68
C GLY A 211 1.69 19.01 16.66
N TYR A 212 1.18 17.88 17.13
CA TYR A 212 1.03 16.69 16.30
C TYR A 212 0.11 16.94 15.08
N ARG A 213 -0.98 17.67 15.29
CA ARG A 213 -1.98 17.97 14.26
C ARG A 213 -1.38 18.82 13.14
N GLU A 214 -0.66 19.88 13.50
CA GLU A 214 -0.02 20.80 12.57
C GLU A 214 1.03 20.08 11.73
N LYS A 215 1.82 19.19 12.34
CA LYS A 215 2.81 18.36 11.63
C LYS A 215 2.15 17.46 10.59
N ILE A 216 1.03 16.81 10.91
CA ILE A 216 0.28 15.99 9.95
C ILE A 216 -0.24 16.84 8.80
N LEU A 217 -0.88 17.96 9.10
CA LEU A 217 -1.43 18.86 8.09
C LEU A 217 -0.32 19.38 7.18
N LEU A 218 0.81 19.79 7.75
CA LEU A 218 1.96 20.26 7.01
C LEU A 218 2.55 19.16 6.11
N ALA A 219 2.69 17.93 6.63
CA ALA A 219 3.13 16.75 5.86
C ALA A 219 2.13 16.33 4.76
N ALA A 220 0.86 16.73 4.87
CA ALA A 220 -0.14 16.49 3.83
C ALA A 220 -0.03 17.48 2.66
N THR A 221 0.48 18.70 2.89
CA THR A 221 0.56 19.74 1.85
C THR A 221 1.56 19.44 0.72
N ASN A 222 2.74 18.91 1.05
CA ASN A 222 3.82 18.65 0.08
C ASN A 222 4.64 17.42 0.47
N LYS A 223 5.07 16.63 -0.53
CA LYS A 223 5.94 15.47 -0.40
C LYS A 223 7.33 15.81 0.16
N GLY A 224 7.88 16.98 -0.18
CA GLY A 224 9.16 17.47 0.35
C GLY A 224 9.10 17.69 1.85
N LEU A 225 8.10 18.45 2.32
CA LEU A 225 7.80 18.62 3.73
C LEU A 225 7.52 17.28 4.43
N ARG A 226 6.73 16.39 3.84
CA ARG A 226 6.49 15.04 4.39
C ARG A 226 7.79 14.29 4.65
N LYS A 227 8.74 14.36 3.70
CA LYS A 227 10.04 13.68 3.84
C LYS A 227 10.90 14.30 4.95
N ARG A 228 10.92 15.63 5.08
CA ARG A 228 11.67 16.32 6.14
C ARG A 228 11.05 16.15 7.52
N ILE A 229 9.72 16.22 7.64
CA ILE A 229 9.01 16.01 8.92
C ILE A 229 9.20 14.57 9.43
N GLY A 230 9.39 13.60 8.52
CA GLY A 230 9.60 12.21 8.89
C GLY A 230 8.32 11.58 9.46
N ASP A 231 8.44 10.86 10.57
CA ASP A 231 7.27 10.31 11.27
C ASP A 231 6.66 11.40 12.15
N PRO A 232 5.44 11.91 11.85
CA PRO A 232 4.82 12.97 12.65
C PRO A 232 4.65 12.54 14.11
N ALA A 233 4.55 11.22 14.35
CA ALA A 233 4.41 10.64 15.67
C ALA A 233 5.67 10.73 16.52
N ALA A 234 6.83 11.03 15.94
CA ALA A 234 8.03 11.33 16.70
C ALA A 234 7.92 12.68 17.45
N GLY A 235 7.05 13.58 16.99
CA GLY A 235 6.78 14.87 17.62
C GLY A 235 5.42 14.96 18.29
N GLY A 236 5.28 15.93 19.21
CA GLY A 236 4.04 16.22 19.92
C GLY A 236 3.81 15.28 21.11
N SER A 237 2.95 15.71 22.03
CA SER A 237 2.70 14.91 23.21
C SER A 237 1.82 13.70 22.94
N ILE A 238 1.81 12.75 23.87
CA ILE A 238 0.94 11.58 23.77
C ILE A 238 -0.55 11.97 23.86
N LEU A 239 -0.85 13.02 24.62
CA LEU A 239 -2.20 13.56 24.76
C LEU A 239 -2.71 14.06 23.40
N GLU A 240 -2.00 15.01 22.78
CA GLU A 240 -2.35 15.59 21.48
C GLU A 240 -2.54 14.51 20.41
N ARG A 241 -1.61 13.55 20.36
CA ARG A 241 -1.67 12.41 19.43
C ARG A 241 -2.93 11.58 19.63
N SER A 242 -3.26 11.26 20.88
CA SER A 242 -4.42 10.44 21.21
C SER A 242 -5.74 11.14 20.89
N GLU A 243 -5.83 12.45 21.16
CA GLU A 243 -7.05 13.23 20.91
C GLU A 243 -7.29 13.44 19.43
N PHE A 244 -6.25 13.80 18.68
CA PHE A 244 -6.32 13.93 17.23
C PHE A 244 -6.79 12.63 16.57
N LEU A 245 -6.23 11.49 16.99
CA LEU A 245 -6.60 10.19 16.46
C LEU A 245 -8.05 9.81 16.81
N LYS A 246 -8.46 9.99 18.06
CA LYS A 246 -9.86 9.76 18.48
C LYS A 246 -10.85 10.60 17.68
N GLU A 247 -10.55 11.89 17.49
CA GLU A 247 -11.38 12.79 16.70
C GLU A 247 -11.48 12.29 15.25
N ALA A 248 -10.36 11.89 14.65
CA ALA A 248 -10.32 11.42 13.28
C ALA A 248 -11.01 10.06 13.09
N GLU A 249 -10.93 9.16 14.07
CA GLU A 249 -11.69 7.89 14.12
C GLU A 249 -13.19 8.12 14.27
N ASN A 250 -13.61 9.05 15.12
CA ASN A 250 -15.03 9.38 15.27
C ASN A 250 -15.64 9.94 13.98
N ARG A 251 -14.84 10.62 13.15
CA ARG A 251 -15.26 11.09 11.82
C ARG A 251 -15.32 9.96 10.78
N ASP A 252 -14.47 8.94 10.93
CA ASP A 252 -14.32 7.83 9.98
C ASP A 252 -14.61 6.49 10.67
N GLY A 253 -15.90 6.20 10.90
CA GLY A 253 -16.35 5.04 11.66
C GLY A 253 -15.92 3.66 11.12
N ASN A 254 -15.34 3.61 9.91
CA ASN A 254 -14.80 2.41 9.27
C ASN A 254 -13.31 2.18 9.55
N ARG A 255 -12.66 3.08 10.30
CA ARG A 255 -11.22 3.01 10.58
C ARG A 255 -10.99 3.06 12.08
N PHE A 256 -9.92 2.41 12.52
CA PHE A 256 -9.50 2.35 13.91
C PHE A 256 -8.13 2.99 14.11
N CYS A 257 -7.94 3.56 15.29
CA CYS A 257 -6.67 4.11 15.71
C CYS A 257 -5.71 2.99 16.12
N CYS A 258 -4.52 2.96 15.50
CA CYS A 258 -3.40 2.19 15.99
C CYS A 258 -2.54 3.07 16.90
N TYR A 259 -2.52 2.79 18.20
CA TYR A 259 -1.73 3.51 19.19
C TYR A 259 -0.26 3.06 19.24
N GLY A 260 0.08 1.99 18.51
CA GLY A 260 1.47 1.57 18.29
C GLY A 260 2.24 2.45 17.30
N CYS A 261 1.62 2.82 16.16
CA CYS A 261 2.23 3.70 15.16
C CYS A 261 1.52 5.05 15.01
N TRP A 262 0.59 5.37 15.90
CA TRP A 262 -0.19 6.60 15.92
C TRP A 262 -0.89 6.94 14.59
N ARG A 263 -1.46 5.94 13.90
CA ARG A 263 -2.11 6.12 12.59
C ARG A 263 -3.51 5.52 12.56
N LEU A 264 -4.39 6.15 11.78
CA LEU A 264 -5.66 5.56 11.35
C LEU A 264 -5.40 4.42 10.36
N LYS A 265 -6.05 3.29 10.61
CA LYS A 265 -5.96 2.08 9.79
C LYS A 265 -7.35 1.50 9.59
N ASP A 266 -7.56 0.81 8.48
CA ASP A 266 -8.84 0.16 8.21
C ASP A 266 -9.06 -0.97 9.23
N ARG A 267 -10.32 -1.25 9.60
CA ARG A 267 -10.66 -2.25 10.63
C ARG A 267 -10.01 -3.62 10.38
N ASN A 268 -9.93 -4.05 9.12
CA ASN A 268 -9.30 -5.32 8.71
C ASN A 268 -7.77 -5.39 8.94
N LYS A 269 -7.14 -4.30 9.37
CA LYS A 269 -5.72 -4.26 9.76
C LYS A 269 -5.52 -4.53 11.24
N PHE A 270 -6.56 -4.88 11.99
CA PHE A 270 -6.52 -5.25 13.40
C PHE A 270 -6.99 -6.68 13.56
N SER A 271 -6.49 -7.40 14.57
CA SER A 271 -6.97 -8.76 14.84
C SER A 271 -8.41 -8.75 15.35
N ASP A 272 -9.18 -9.78 15.02
CA ASP A 272 -10.58 -9.90 15.45
C ASP A 272 -10.73 -9.90 16.98
N VAL A 273 -9.70 -10.37 17.69
CA VAL A 273 -9.63 -10.30 19.16
C VAL A 273 -9.57 -8.84 19.63
N GLN A 274 -8.73 -8.00 19.03
CA GLN A 274 -8.66 -6.58 19.39
C GLN A 274 -9.93 -5.82 19.03
N GLN A 275 -10.56 -6.15 17.89
CA GLN A 275 -11.82 -5.55 17.50
C GLN A 275 -12.91 -5.87 18.54
N ARG A 276 -13.07 -7.15 18.89
CA ARG A 276 -14.02 -7.59 19.93
C ARG A 276 -13.77 -6.96 21.30
N LEU A 277 -12.52 -6.93 21.76
CA LEU A 277 -12.18 -6.31 23.05
C LEU A 277 -12.50 -4.82 23.09
N THR A 278 -12.34 -4.11 21.97
CA THR A 278 -12.66 -2.69 21.87
C THR A 278 -14.16 -2.44 21.90
N ASP A 279 -14.94 -3.34 21.29
CA ASP A 279 -16.40 -3.28 21.30
C ASP A 279 -16.98 -3.61 22.70
N LEU A 280 -16.32 -4.52 23.44
CA LEU A 280 -16.72 -4.93 24.79
C LEU A 280 -16.37 -3.89 25.86
N ASP A 281 -15.14 -3.34 25.83
CA ASP A 281 -14.67 -2.37 26.82
C ASP A 281 -14.03 -1.17 26.13
N ARG A 282 -14.76 -0.06 26.13
CA ARG A 282 -14.29 1.20 25.56
C ARG A 282 -13.05 1.76 26.26
N THR A 283 -12.68 1.29 27.44
CA THR A 283 -11.45 1.71 28.14
C THR A 283 -10.18 1.06 27.56
N TRP A 284 -10.30 -0.05 26.83
CA TRP A 284 -9.18 -0.76 26.21
C TRP A 284 -8.69 -0.17 24.89
N PHE A 285 -9.35 0.89 24.40
CA PHE A 285 -9.09 1.48 23.09
C PHE A 285 -7.61 1.81 22.85
N PHE A 286 -6.88 2.24 23.88
CA PHE A 286 -5.46 2.65 23.79
C PHE A 286 -4.50 1.47 23.59
N ARG A 287 -4.96 0.23 23.82
CA ARG A 287 -4.17 -0.98 23.59
C ARG A 287 -4.25 -1.49 22.14
N ARG A 288 -5.05 -0.85 21.29
CA ARG A 288 -5.21 -1.26 19.88
C ARG A 288 -3.94 -1.04 19.07
N ARG A 289 -3.56 -2.07 18.31
CA ARG A 289 -2.36 -2.11 17.45
C ARG A 289 -2.74 -2.75 16.12
N CYS A 290 -2.32 -2.18 15.00
CA CYS A 290 -2.50 -2.85 13.73
C CYS A 290 -1.58 -4.09 13.63
N CYS A 291 -1.89 -5.03 12.73
CA CYS A 291 -1.12 -6.25 12.53
C CYS A 291 0.36 -5.99 12.27
N ALA A 292 0.71 -4.90 11.57
CA ALA A 292 2.09 -4.51 11.35
C ALA A 292 2.82 -4.12 12.65
N CYS A 293 2.16 -3.39 13.56
CA CYS A 293 2.72 -3.08 14.87
C CYS A 293 2.79 -4.33 15.76
N LEU A 294 1.84 -5.25 15.67
CA LEU A 294 1.91 -6.54 16.36
C LEU A 294 3.13 -7.36 15.89
N GLN A 295 3.37 -7.44 14.58
CA GLN A 295 4.54 -8.11 14.02
C GLN A 295 5.87 -7.43 14.41
N LEU A 296 5.87 -6.10 14.50
CA LEU A 296 7.04 -5.35 14.97
C LEU A 296 7.32 -5.59 16.47
N PHE A 297 6.28 -5.69 17.29
CA PHE A 297 6.42 -5.79 18.74
C PHE A 297 6.63 -7.22 19.24
N TYR A 298 6.01 -8.20 18.58
CA TYR A 298 5.91 -9.58 19.07
C TYR A 298 6.21 -10.64 18.01
N GLY A 299 6.43 -10.24 16.75
CA GLY A 299 6.74 -11.15 15.65
C GLY A 299 8.18 -10.97 15.18
N ARG A 300 8.44 -11.15 13.88
CA ARG A 300 9.81 -11.08 13.31
C ARG A 300 10.56 -9.77 13.56
N GLY A 301 9.86 -8.70 13.95
CA GLY A 301 10.48 -7.42 14.28
C GLY A 301 10.91 -7.28 15.74
N SER A 302 10.49 -8.17 16.65
CA SER A 302 10.74 -8.03 18.09
C SER A 302 12.21 -8.08 18.46
N ASP A 303 13.01 -8.80 17.67
CA ASP A 303 14.43 -9.00 17.96
C ASP A 303 15.28 -7.81 17.52
N THR A 304 14.74 -6.98 16.62
CA THR A 304 15.38 -5.75 16.17
C THR A 304 15.35 -4.67 17.25
N ASP A 305 16.39 -3.84 17.35
CA ASP A 305 16.45 -2.73 18.30
C ASP A 305 15.27 -1.77 18.16
N ALA A 306 14.81 -1.56 16.92
CA ALA A 306 13.63 -0.76 16.63
C ALA A 306 12.36 -1.38 17.23
N GLY A 307 12.18 -2.69 17.12
CA GLY A 307 11.06 -3.43 17.71
C GLY A 307 11.08 -3.38 19.24
N LYS A 308 12.24 -3.67 19.85
CA LYS A 308 12.45 -3.60 21.32
C LYS A 308 12.13 -2.21 21.86
N THR A 309 12.70 -1.17 21.24
CA THR A 309 12.49 0.23 21.65
C THR A 309 11.02 0.64 21.52
N ALA A 310 10.37 0.27 20.42
CA ALA A 310 8.96 0.59 20.19
C ALA A 310 8.04 -0.15 21.18
N LEU A 311 8.35 -1.42 21.52
CA LEU A 311 7.62 -2.19 22.51
C LEU A 311 7.75 -1.60 23.91
N VAL A 312 8.97 -1.26 24.36
CA VAL A 312 9.21 -0.62 25.66
C VAL A 312 8.43 0.69 25.76
N ARG A 313 8.52 1.54 24.73
CA ARG A 313 7.78 2.80 24.68
C ARG A 313 6.27 2.57 24.69
N PHE A 314 5.77 1.54 24.00
CA PHE A 314 4.36 1.20 24.00
C PHE A 314 3.88 0.69 25.38
N LYS A 315 4.66 -0.14 26.08
CA LYS A 315 4.33 -0.64 27.42
C LYS A 315 4.24 0.47 28.47
N LYS A 316 4.98 1.56 28.28
CA LYS A 316 4.90 2.77 29.12
C LYS A 316 3.63 3.59 28.92
N GLN A 317 2.81 3.29 27.89
CA GLN A 317 1.56 4.00 27.66
C GLN A 317 0.48 3.56 28.65
N GLY A 318 -0.31 4.51 29.11
CA GLY A 318 -1.43 4.27 30.00
C GLY A 318 -2.52 5.30 29.86
N VAL A 319 -3.58 5.12 30.64
CA VAL A 319 -4.65 6.11 30.80
C VAL A 319 -4.58 6.65 32.22
N CYS A 320 -4.57 7.97 32.35
CA CYS A 320 -4.58 8.63 33.65
C CYS A 320 -5.88 8.30 34.39
N PHE A 321 -5.78 7.87 35.65
CA PHE A 321 -6.95 7.56 36.47
C PHE A 321 -7.81 8.80 36.77
N ARG A 322 -7.20 9.99 36.88
CA ARG A 322 -7.83 11.26 37.27
C ARG A 322 -8.54 11.96 36.10
N CYS A 323 -7.89 12.11 34.94
CA CYS A 323 -8.49 12.80 33.78
C CYS A 323 -8.94 11.86 32.64
N LYS A 324 -8.68 10.54 32.75
CA LYS A 324 -8.98 9.52 31.73
C LYS A 324 -8.35 9.78 30.34
N LYS A 325 -7.33 10.64 30.26
CA LYS A 325 -6.54 10.89 29.05
C LYS A 325 -5.33 9.97 28.97
N MET A 326 -4.80 9.75 27.76
CA MET A 326 -3.57 8.98 27.60
C MET A 326 -2.36 9.73 28.17
N ARG A 327 -1.43 8.98 28.77
CA ARG A 327 -0.15 9.48 29.26
C ARG A 327 0.93 8.40 29.15
N PHE A 328 2.19 8.79 29.27
CA PHE A 328 3.24 7.85 29.65
C PHE A 328 3.29 7.73 31.19
N TRP A 329 3.57 6.54 31.72
CA TRP A 329 3.57 6.30 33.18
C TRP A 329 4.71 7.04 33.89
N ASP A 330 5.83 7.23 33.20
CA ASP A 330 7.04 7.93 33.64
C ASP A 330 7.00 9.46 33.39
N GLU A 331 5.92 9.98 32.83
CA GLU A 331 5.73 11.42 32.59
C GLU A 331 4.54 11.96 33.39
N GLU A 332 4.57 13.25 33.70
CA GLU A 332 3.43 13.94 34.28
C GLU A 332 2.22 13.88 33.34
N CYS A 333 1.02 13.76 33.90
CA CYS A 333 -0.17 13.70 33.07
C CYS A 333 -0.51 15.10 32.54
N GLU A 334 -0.12 15.39 31.30
CA GLU A 334 -0.43 16.66 30.64
C GLU A 334 -1.92 17.02 30.71
N GLY A 335 -2.81 16.04 30.59
CA GLY A 335 -4.26 16.30 30.71
C GLY A 335 -4.67 16.79 32.10
N CYS A 336 -3.98 16.36 33.17
CA CYS A 336 -4.20 16.92 34.50
C CYS A 336 -3.52 18.29 34.65
N VAL A 337 -2.31 18.46 34.12
CA VAL A 337 -1.59 19.74 34.16
C VAL A 337 -2.41 20.84 33.46
N ILE A 338 -2.94 20.57 32.26
CA ILE A 338 -3.80 21.50 31.52
C ILE A 338 -5.07 21.80 32.33
N ARG A 339 -5.74 20.78 32.86
CA ARG A 339 -6.98 20.97 33.63
C ARG A 339 -6.76 21.77 34.91
N ASP A 340 -5.65 21.53 35.61
CA ASP A 340 -5.30 22.25 36.84
C ASP A 340 -4.91 23.71 36.50
N ALA A 341 -4.24 23.95 35.38
CA ALA A 341 -3.95 25.30 34.88
C ALA A 341 -5.21 26.06 34.45
N GLU A 342 -6.14 25.40 33.75
CA GLU A 342 -7.44 25.98 33.40
C GLU A 342 -8.24 26.33 34.65
N ALA A 343 -8.31 25.43 35.64
CA ALA A 343 -8.99 25.69 36.90
C ALA A 343 -8.39 26.90 37.65
N ALA A 344 -7.05 27.02 37.68
CA ALA A 344 -6.38 28.16 38.28
C ALA A 344 -6.70 29.48 37.55
N GLU A 345 -6.75 29.48 36.21
CA GLU A 345 -7.08 30.67 35.42
C GLU A 345 -8.56 31.06 35.60
N TYR A 346 -9.49 30.09 35.64
CA TYR A 346 -10.89 30.35 35.94
C TYR A 346 -11.07 30.95 37.35
N ALA A 347 -10.35 30.44 38.35
CA ALA A 347 -10.37 30.99 39.71
C ALA A 347 -9.86 32.45 39.73
N ARG A 348 -8.78 32.73 38.99
CA ARG A 348 -8.23 34.09 38.82
C ARG A 348 -9.22 35.04 38.16
N LEU A 349 -9.86 34.63 37.06
CA LEU A 349 -10.88 35.43 36.38
C LEU A 349 -12.11 35.67 37.27
N GLY A 350 -12.51 34.68 38.07
CA GLY A 350 -13.56 34.82 39.08
C GLY A 350 -13.21 35.83 40.18
N ALA A 351 -11.96 35.84 40.65
CA ALA A 351 -11.47 36.83 41.61
C ALA A 351 -11.46 38.25 41.03
N LEU A 352 -11.00 38.43 39.78
CA LEU A 352 -11.01 39.72 39.10
C LEU A 352 -12.44 40.26 38.92
N LYS A 353 -13.39 39.42 38.51
CA LYS A 353 -14.80 39.82 38.38
C LYS A 353 -15.43 40.23 39.71
N ARG A 354 -15.08 39.56 40.82
CA ARG A 354 -15.53 39.96 42.16
C ARG A 354 -14.96 41.32 42.53
N GLN A 355 -13.66 41.54 42.30
CA GLN A 355 -13.01 42.82 42.55
C GLN A 355 -13.62 43.95 41.70
N GLU A 356 -13.96 43.70 40.43
CA GLU A 356 -14.63 44.68 39.57
C GLU A 356 -16.04 45.04 40.07
N ARG A 357 -16.82 44.07 40.57
CA ARG A 357 -18.14 44.32 41.17
C ARG A 357 -18.04 45.16 42.44
N GLU A 358 -17.10 44.80 43.32
CA GLU A 358 -16.78 45.58 44.53
C GLU A 358 -16.42 47.03 44.17
N GLN A 359 -15.60 47.24 43.14
CA GLN A 359 -15.24 48.59 42.67
C GLN A 359 -16.41 49.36 42.07
N ARG A 360 -17.39 48.68 41.46
CA ARG A 360 -18.61 49.33 40.93
C ARG A 360 -19.62 49.69 42.00
N GLY A 361 -19.38 49.30 43.26
CA GLY A 361 -20.37 49.47 44.33
C GLY A 361 -21.59 48.58 44.12
N GLU A 362 -21.50 47.55 43.27
CA GLU A 362 -22.45 46.44 43.24
C GLU A 362 -22.14 45.58 44.47
N VAL A 363 -22.55 46.08 45.64
CA VAL A 363 -22.60 45.27 46.86
C VAL A 363 -23.63 44.19 46.55
N ASP A 364 -23.18 42.93 46.56
CA ASP A 364 -24.07 41.78 46.52
C ASP A 364 -24.97 41.84 47.76
N THR A 365 -26.07 42.58 47.68
CA THR A 365 -27.24 42.42 48.57
C THR A 365 -28.05 41.22 48.13
N VAL A 366 -27.40 40.20 47.56
CA VAL A 366 -28.00 38.88 47.39
C VAL A 366 -28.17 38.33 48.80
N ASN A 367 -29.39 38.52 49.29
CA ASN A 367 -29.93 38.03 50.55
C ASN A 367 -29.29 36.71 50.98
N VAL A 368 -28.62 36.75 52.12
CA VAL A 368 -28.25 35.59 52.96
C VAL A 368 -29.50 34.97 53.61
N LEU A 369 -30.70 35.26 53.09
CA LEU A 369 -31.96 34.75 53.59
C LEU A 369 -32.49 33.72 52.59
N GLU A 370 -32.51 32.48 53.07
CA GLU A 370 -33.34 31.37 52.62
C GLU A 370 -33.03 30.80 51.24
N ASN A 371 -32.20 29.76 51.21
CA ASN A 371 -32.46 28.59 50.37
C ASN A 371 -31.80 27.35 50.99
N ASP A 372 -32.54 26.74 51.93
CA ASP A 372 -32.46 25.32 52.27
C ASP A 372 -33.02 24.44 51.12
N GLU A 373 -32.58 24.68 49.88
CA GLU A 373 -32.85 23.76 48.76
C GLU A 373 -31.52 23.20 48.22
N PRO A 374 -31.26 21.89 48.37
CA PRO A 374 -30.05 21.25 47.88
C PRO A 374 -30.16 21.05 46.36
N GLY A 375 -29.85 22.10 45.60
CA GLY A 375 -30.05 22.12 44.14
C GLY A 375 -28.87 22.57 43.30
N VAL A 376 -27.78 23.07 43.90
CA VAL A 376 -26.58 23.50 43.15
C VAL A 376 -25.38 22.74 43.68
N VAL A 377 -25.12 21.60 43.04
CA VAL A 377 -23.95 20.77 43.27
C VAL A 377 -22.70 21.61 43.02
N ASP A 378 -21.95 21.84 44.09
CA ASP A 378 -20.60 22.37 44.05
C ASP A 378 -19.76 21.43 43.17
N TRP A 379 -19.38 21.93 41.99
CA TRP A 379 -18.75 21.12 40.94
C TRP A 379 -17.41 20.52 41.40
N LEU A 380 -16.82 21.07 42.47
CA LEU A 380 -15.59 20.59 43.10
C LEU A 380 -15.79 19.29 43.91
N ASP A 381 -16.93 19.12 44.56
CA ASP A 381 -17.25 17.90 45.32
C ASP A 381 -17.69 16.74 44.42
N ALA A 382 -18.30 17.04 43.27
CA ALA A 382 -18.67 16.03 42.27
C ALA A 382 -17.47 15.32 41.61
N VAL A 383 -16.24 15.84 41.77
CA VAL A 383 -15.00 15.24 41.23
C VAL A 383 -14.27 14.34 42.24
N GLY A 384 -14.82 14.12 43.43
CA GLY A 384 -14.25 13.17 44.39
C GLY A 384 -12.85 13.55 44.88
N LEU A 385 -12.61 14.84 45.15
CA LEU A 385 -11.42 15.33 45.84
C LEU A 385 -11.69 15.41 47.34
N ALA A 386 -11.85 14.26 47.99
CA ALA A 386 -11.67 14.14 49.43
C ALA A 386 -10.30 13.50 49.70
N ASP A 387 -9.41 14.32 50.26
CA ASP A 387 -8.09 14.07 50.85
C ASP A 387 -6.96 13.40 50.03
N PRO A 388 -5.73 13.96 50.08
CA PRO A 388 -4.53 13.32 49.57
C PRO A 388 -4.09 12.20 50.54
N TRP A 389 -4.10 10.96 50.07
CA TRP A 389 -3.59 9.82 50.84
C TRP A 389 -2.07 9.91 51.08
N PRO A 390 -1.53 9.48 52.25
CA PRO A 390 -0.20 9.89 52.73
C PRO A 390 1.00 9.12 52.14
N TRP A 391 0.82 8.19 51.21
CA TRP A 391 1.91 7.31 50.73
C TRP A 391 2.51 7.72 49.37
N ALA A 392 2.21 8.92 48.86
CA ALA A 392 2.78 9.42 47.59
C ALA A 392 4.21 9.99 47.69
N HIS A 393 4.87 9.86 48.85
CA HIS A 393 6.29 10.21 49.02
C HIS A 393 7.13 8.98 49.38
N SER A 394 7.38 8.11 48.40
CA SER A 394 8.55 7.23 48.43
C SER A 394 9.17 7.16 47.04
N ARG A 395 10.04 8.14 46.77
CA ARG A 395 11.03 8.08 45.69
C ARG A 395 12.27 7.38 46.24
N VAL A 396 12.36 6.06 46.12
CA VAL A 396 13.63 5.31 46.12
C VAL A 396 13.40 4.03 45.30
N PRO A 397 14.06 3.83 44.14
CA PRO A 397 14.14 2.50 43.55
C PRO A 397 15.09 1.63 44.41
N PRO A 398 14.77 0.35 44.68
CA PRO A 398 15.70 -0.51 45.41
C PRO A 398 17.00 -0.70 44.60
N PRO A 399 18.16 -0.83 45.26
CA PRO A 399 19.41 -1.08 44.57
C PRO A 399 19.38 -2.47 43.91
N VAL A 400 19.95 -2.52 42.71
CA VAL A 400 20.37 -3.76 42.07
C VAL A 400 21.72 -4.09 42.70
N ASP A 401 21.72 -4.97 43.69
CA ASP A 401 22.95 -5.53 44.23
C ASP A 401 23.25 -6.86 43.53
N GLU A 402 24.53 -6.98 43.22
CA GLU A 402 25.23 -8.01 42.48
C GLU A 402 25.21 -9.37 43.21
N ASP A 403 25.52 -10.43 42.45
CA ASP A 403 25.67 -11.82 42.90
C ASP A 403 26.40 -11.98 44.26
N PRO A 404 26.09 -13.08 44.98
CA PRO A 404 27.18 -14.02 45.15
C PRO A 404 26.77 -15.48 44.91
N ALA A 405 27.80 -16.23 44.53
CA ALA A 405 27.81 -17.63 44.19
C ALA A 405 27.61 -18.58 45.39
N GLU A 406 27.43 -19.84 45.00
CA GLU A 406 27.74 -21.11 45.67
C GLU A 406 26.68 -21.82 46.52
N ASP A 407 26.40 -23.03 46.02
CA ASP A 407 26.22 -24.31 46.70
C ASP A 407 25.08 -24.50 47.70
N HIS A 408 24.13 -25.36 47.34
CA HIS A 408 23.92 -26.64 48.02
C HIS A 408 23.02 -27.58 47.20
N ALA A 409 23.54 -28.78 46.98
CA ALA A 409 22.82 -29.94 46.46
C ALA A 409 21.88 -30.53 47.53
N VAL A 410 20.63 -30.82 47.16
CA VAL A 410 19.80 -31.89 47.77
C VAL A 410 18.89 -32.48 46.68
N GLU A 411 18.90 -33.81 46.61
CA GLU A 411 18.20 -34.70 45.68
C GLU A 411 16.65 -34.77 45.88
N PRO A 412 15.92 -35.41 44.93
CA PRO A 412 14.50 -35.15 44.71
C PRO A 412 13.57 -36.10 45.47
N GLY A 413 12.39 -35.58 45.83
CA GLY A 413 11.27 -36.33 46.38
C GLY A 413 10.08 -36.29 45.42
N GLU A 414 9.61 -37.47 45.08
CA GLU A 414 8.62 -37.82 44.08
C GLU A 414 7.16 -37.47 44.49
N ASP A 415 6.33 -37.44 43.45
CA ASP A 415 4.91 -37.82 43.40
C ASP A 415 3.77 -36.81 43.67
N ASP A 416 3.07 -36.58 42.55
CA ASP A 416 1.63 -36.80 42.35
C ASP A 416 0.65 -35.61 42.33
N SER A 417 0.50 -35.12 41.09
CA SER A 417 -0.67 -35.44 40.25
C SER A 417 -1.71 -34.35 39.99
N TRP A 418 -2.23 -34.45 38.75
CA TRP A 418 -3.31 -33.70 38.07
C TRP A 418 -2.89 -32.35 37.48
N GLY A 419 -2.85 -32.17 36.16
CA GLY A 419 -3.45 -32.96 35.09
C GLY A 419 -3.75 -32.04 33.91
N SER A 420 -2.75 -31.97 33.03
CA SER A 420 -2.69 -31.53 31.63
C SER A 420 -4.00 -31.57 30.83
N ASN A 421 -4.21 -30.59 29.94
CA ASN A 421 -4.06 -30.77 28.48
C ASN A 421 -4.78 -29.68 27.67
N LEU A 422 -4.03 -28.97 26.82
CA LEU A 422 -4.34 -28.77 25.39
C LEU A 422 -3.23 -27.94 24.73
N TYR A 423 -2.19 -28.61 24.24
CA TYR A 423 -1.44 -28.23 23.03
C TYR A 423 -0.78 -29.48 22.47
N PRO A 424 -1.10 -29.87 21.22
CA PRO A 424 -0.19 -30.70 20.45
C PRO A 424 0.32 -29.97 19.19
N LEU A 425 1.60 -30.21 18.92
CA LEU A 425 2.27 -30.29 17.62
C LEU A 425 2.44 -28.99 16.81
N LEU A 426 3.70 -28.53 16.72
CA LEU A 426 4.43 -28.29 15.47
C LEU A 426 5.93 -28.27 15.83
N ASP A 427 6.51 -29.46 15.96
CA ASP A 427 7.93 -29.68 15.68
C ASP A 427 8.02 -29.94 14.16
N ASP A 428 8.52 -28.96 13.43
CA ASP A 428 9.19 -29.14 12.15
C ASP A 428 10.30 -28.09 12.18
N GLU A 429 11.47 -28.51 12.66
CA GLU A 429 12.68 -27.72 12.57
C GLU A 429 12.97 -27.43 11.10
N ASP A 430 13.14 -26.14 10.78
CA ASP A 430 13.50 -25.66 9.46
C ASP A 430 14.77 -26.38 8.94
N GLU A 431 14.59 -27.19 7.90
CA GLU A 431 15.71 -27.71 7.10
C GLU A 431 16.60 -26.54 6.65
N TRP A 432 17.88 -26.65 6.98
CA TRP A 432 18.91 -25.67 6.65
C TRP A 432 18.91 -25.29 5.15
N PRO A 433 19.16 -24.01 4.78
CA PRO A 433 19.24 -23.56 3.37
C PRO A 433 20.27 -24.33 2.53
N GLY A 434 21.27 -24.95 3.18
CA GLY A 434 22.28 -25.77 2.52
C GLY A 434 21.73 -27.03 1.88
N GLN A 435 20.77 -27.70 2.52
CA GLN A 435 20.23 -28.98 2.02
C GLN A 435 19.33 -28.76 0.80
N MET A 436 18.51 -27.71 0.83
CA MET A 436 17.74 -27.23 -0.33
C MET A 436 18.63 -26.76 -1.49
N PHE A 437 19.78 -26.15 -1.21
CA PHE A 437 20.74 -25.73 -2.24
C PHE A 437 21.43 -26.93 -2.90
N VAL A 438 21.81 -27.96 -2.13
CA VAL A 438 22.42 -29.19 -2.65
C VAL A 438 21.40 -30.01 -3.46
N GLU A 439 20.15 -30.11 -3.01
CA GLU A 439 19.07 -30.74 -3.77
C GLU A 439 18.74 -29.98 -5.07
N TRP A 440 18.72 -28.64 -5.01
CA TRP A 440 18.56 -27.81 -6.20
C TRP A 440 19.72 -28.02 -7.21
N LEU A 441 20.97 -28.12 -6.73
CA LEU A 441 22.13 -28.43 -7.57
C LEU A 441 22.01 -29.81 -8.20
N ARG A 442 21.57 -30.82 -7.43
CA ARG A 442 21.35 -32.19 -7.93
C ARG A 442 20.31 -32.20 -9.05
N MET A 443 19.24 -31.40 -8.91
CA MET A 443 18.17 -31.28 -9.90
C MET A 443 18.56 -30.50 -11.18
N VAL A 444 19.42 -29.49 -11.08
CA VAL A 444 19.66 -28.52 -12.18
C VAL A 444 21.00 -28.74 -12.88
N GLU A 445 22.06 -29.05 -12.12
CA GLU A 445 23.43 -29.18 -12.62
C GLU A 445 23.94 -30.63 -12.59
N GLY A 446 23.19 -31.54 -11.96
CA GLY A 446 23.46 -32.98 -11.94
C GLY A 446 24.18 -33.45 -10.68
N GLU A 447 24.16 -34.76 -10.48
CA GLU A 447 24.56 -35.41 -9.21
C GLU A 447 26.05 -35.25 -8.88
N ASP A 448 26.92 -35.21 -9.90
CA ASP A 448 28.36 -35.02 -9.75
C ASP A 448 28.73 -33.61 -9.22
N VAL A 449 27.95 -32.59 -9.60
CA VAL A 449 28.15 -31.21 -9.17
C VAL A 449 27.66 -31.03 -7.72
N ALA A 450 26.51 -31.64 -7.40
CA ALA A 450 25.97 -31.64 -6.04
C ALA A 450 26.88 -32.38 -5.05
N ALA A 451 27.40 -33.55 -5.43
CA ALA A 451 28.31 -34.34 -4.58
C ALA A 451 29.63 -33.61 -4.30
N ARG A 452 30.18 -32.88 -5.30
CA ARG A 452 31.36 -32.03 -5.10
C ARG A 452 31.13 -30.88 -4.12
N VAL A 453 29.99 -30.19 -4.22
CA VAL A 453 29.66 -29.06 -3.34
C VAL A 453 29.34 -29.54 -1.91
N ALA A 454 28.71 -30.70 -1.76
CA ALA A 454 28.45 -31.30 -0.46
C ALA A 454 29.73 -31.79 0.25
N GLY A 455 30.72 -32.29 -0.49
CA GLY A 455 32.01 -32.71 0.07
C GLY A 455 32.87 -31.57 0.64
N GLU A 456 32.73 -30.35 0.11
CA GLU A 456 33.43 -29.15 0.63
C GLU A 456 32.73 -28.55 1.88
N ALA A 457 31.46 -28.89 2.13
CA ALA A 457 30.73 -28.45 3.34
C ALA A 457 31.07 -29.26 4.60
N GLN A 458 31.83 -30.36 4.47
CA GLN A 458 32.23 -31.24 5.57
C GLN A 458 33.61 -30.94 6.17
N THR A 459 34.36 -29.97 5.62
CA THR A 459 35.57 -29.46 6.30
C THR A 459 35.17 -28.37 7.29
N ASP A 460 35.59 -28.48 8.56
CA ASP A 460 35.30 -27.64 9.75
C ASP A 460 35.65 -26.14 9.63
N GLN A 461 35.23 -25.47 8.56
CA GLN A 461 35.18 -24.02 8.50
C GLN A 461 33.71 -23.58 8.38
N PRO A 462 33.21 -22.75 9.31
CA PRO A 462 31.87 -22.24 9.21
C PRO A 462 31.74 -21.40 7.93
N LEU A 463 30.73 -21.70 7.12
CA LEU A 463 30.32 -20.85 6.01
C LEU A 463 30.06 -19.43 6.55
N PRO A 464 30.73 -18.38 6.01
CA PRO A 464 30.75 -17.07 6.63
C PRO A 464 29.39 -16.38 6.45
N SER A 465 28.64 -16.24 7.53
CA SER A 465 27.39 -15.48 7.60
C SER A 465 27.62 -13.95 7.60
N GLN A 466 28.86 -13.48 7.48
CA GLN A 466 29.23 -12.06 7.53
C GLN A 466 30.32 -11.65 6.54
N VAL A 467 30.18 -11.92 5.23
CA VAL A 467 30.90 -11.15 4.19
C VAL A 467 30.06 -11.11 2.90
N GLU A 468 29.11 -10.18 2.78
CA GLU A 468 28.26 -10.09 1.57
C GLU A 468 28.88 -9.36 0.38
N THR A 469 30.17 -8.99 0.38
CA THR A 469 30.73 -8.18 -0.73
C THR A 469 32.08 -8.59 -1.30
N GLU A 470 32.75 -9.62 -0.77
CA GLU A 470 34.06 -10.02 -1.30
C GLU A 470 34.00 -11.40 -1.93
N ALA A 471 34.39 -11.47 -3.21
CA ALA A 471 34.52 -12.74 -3.91
C ALA A 471 35.79 -13.45 -3.39
N PRO A 472 35.72 -14.75 -3.06
CA PRO A 472 36.87 -15.47 -2.50
C PRO A 472 38.03 -15.51 -3.48
N SER A 473 39.26 -15.36 -2.96
CA SER A 473 40.48 -15.43 -3.75
C SER A 473 40.73 -16.87 -4.20
N GLY A 474 40.44 -17.16 -5.47
CA GLY A 474 40.70 -18.45 -6.08
C GLY A 474 39.61 -18.83 -7.07
N ARG A 475 40.01 -19.39 -8.22
CA ARG A 475 39.09 -19.72 -9.33
C ARG A 475 37.92 -20.62 -8.91
N ARG A 476 38.16 -21.53 -7.95
CA ARG A 476 37.15 -22.49 -7.46
C ARG A 476 36.14 -21.86 -6.50
N GLY A 477 36.57 -21.06 -5.53
CA GLY A 477 35.66 -20.33 -4.64
C GLY A 477 34.78 -19.33 -5.40
N PHE A 478 35.33 -18.72 -6.46
CA PHE A 478 34.60 -17.79 -7.32
C PHE A 478 33.46 -18.46 -8.10
N GLU A 479 33.66 -19.68 -8.57
CA GLU A 479 32.62 -20.45 -9.27
C GLU A 479 31.46 -20.83 -8.33
N VAL A 480 31.76 -21.31 -7.12
CA VAL A 480 30.74 -21.63 -6.10
C VAL A 480 29.96 -20.37 -5.68
N TRP A 481 30.67 -19.25 -5.50
CA TRP A 481 30.07 -17.96 -5.16
C TRP A 481 29.12 -17.43 -6.27
N LEU A 482 29.49 -17.57 -7.55
CA LEU A 482 28.61 -17.21 -8.67
C LEU A 482 27.36 -18.10 -8.76
N ILE A 483 27.51 -19.39 -8.54
CA ILE A 483 26.41 -20.36 -8.58
C ILE A 483 25.42 -20.09 -7.43
N TYR A 484 25.93 -19.80 -6.23
CA TYR A 484 25.11 -19.43 -5.07
C TYR A 484 24.36 -18.11 -5.27
N ASN A 485 25.02 -17.06 -5.79
CA ASN A 485 24.35 -15.78 -6.06
C ASN A 485 23.31 -15.89 -7.19
N ARG A 486 23.48 -16.84 -8.12
CA ARG A 486 22.48 -17.16 -9.15
C ARG A 486 21.27 -17.90 -8.56
N PHE A 487 21.48 -18.81 -7.61
CA PHE A 487 20.40 -19.44 -6.84
C PHE A 487 19.56 -18.40 -6.09
N LEU A 488 20.20 -17.35 -5.56
CA LEU A 488 19.53 -16.21 -4.92
C LEU A 488 18.89 -15.20 -5.90
N GLY A 489 18.97 -15.44 -7.22
CA GLY A 489 18.29 -14.62 -8.23
C GLY A 489 18.94 -13.27 -8.56
N ARG A 490 20.23 -13.07 -8.24
CA ARG A 490 20.96 -11.84 -8.59
C ARG A 490 21.37 -11.83 -10.07
N THR A 491 21.34 -10.66 -10.72
CA THR A 491 21.55 -10.55 -12.18
C THR A 491 23.03 -10.39 -12.53
N THR A 492 23.42 -10.76 -13.76
CA THR A 492 24.82 -10.68 -14.22
C THR A 492 25.38 -9.26 -14.27
N SER A 493 24.53 -8.23 -14.37
CA SER A 493 24.91 -6.82 -14.27
C SER A 493 25.27 -6.38 -12.84
N ASP A 494 24.68 -7.02 -11.83
CA ASP A 494 25.00 -6.75 -10.43
C ASP A 494 26.38 -7.33 -10.07
N LEU A 495 26.72 -8.48 -10.67
CA LEU A 495 27.96 -9.22 -10.44
C LEU A 495 29.17 -8.61 -11.18
N SER A 496 28.97 -8.05 -12.38
CA SER A 496 30.05 -7.38 -13.13
C SER A 496 30.50 -6.07 -12.47
N THR A 497 29.57 -5.37 -11.81
CA THR A 497 29.85 -4.12 -11.08
C THR A 497 30.63 -4.39 -9.79
N ALA A 498 30.31 -5.49 -9.09
CA ALA A 498 31.05 -5.93 -7.90
C ALA A 498 32.49 -6.35 -8.25
N ALA A 499 32.69 -7.14 -9.32
CA ALA A 499 34.00 -7.58 -9.76
C ALA A 499 34.92 -6.44 -10.25
N ALA A 500 34.35 -5.40 -10.90
CA ALA A 500 35.09 -4.22 -11.33
C ALA A 500 35.62 -3.38 -10.15
N LEU A 501 34.91 -3.40 -9.00
CA LEU A 501 35.33 -2.69 -7.79
C LEU A 501 36.45 -3.42 -7.03
N THR A 502 36.54 -4.74 -7.14
CA THR A 502 37.62 -5.53 -6.52
C THR A 502 38.97 -5.32 -7.23
N VAL A 503 38.97 -5.21 -8.56
CA VAL A 503 40.19 -4.95 -9.35
C VAL A 503 40.73 -3.53 -9.13
N ALA A 504 39.87 -2.57 -8.80
CA ALA A 504 40.29 -1.19 -8.50
C ALA A 504 40.90 -1.02 -7.09
N ARG A 505 40.76 -2.00 -6.19
CA ARG A 505 41.22 -1.93 -4.79
C ARG A 505 42.58 -2.58 -4.53
N SER A 506 43.13 -3.36 -5.46
CA SER A 506 44.41 -4.08 -5.26
C SER A 506 45.65 -3.35 -5.81
N GLY A 507 45.62 -2.01 -5.90
CA GLY A 507 46.71 -1.23 -6.49
C GLY A 507 47.83 -0.92 -5.50
N GLU A 508 48.86 -1.78 -5.45
CA GLU A 508 50.22 -1.36 -5.07
C GLU A 508 51.01 -0.91 -6.31
N PRO A 509 51.88 0.11 -6.22
CA PRO A 509 52.56 0.69 -7.37
C PRO A 509 53.95 0.07 -7.59
N SER A 510 54.26 -0.36 -8.80
CA SER A 510 55.65 -0.56 -9.23
C SER A 510 55.90 -0.02 -10.65
N SER A 511 56.66 1.08 -10.65
CA SER A 511 57.73 1.48 -11.57
C SER A 511 57.59 1.24 -13.09
N THR A 512 57.50 2.38 -13.80
CA THR A 512 58.25 2.75 -15.02
C THR A 512 58.56 1.67 -16.06
N GLN A 513 57.98 1.81 -17.26
CA GLN A 513 58.78 2.01 -18.47
C GLN A 513 57.93 2.61 -19.61
N THR A 514 58.46 3.69 -20.17
CA THR A 514 57.98 4.38 -21.36
C THR A 514 58.75 3.84 -22.57
N THR A 515 58.07 3.20 -23.52
CA THR A 515 58.58 3.10 -24.91
C THR A 515 57.42 3.09 -25.91
N GLN A 516 57.58 3.91 -26.93
CA GLN A 516 56.67 4.23 -28.04
C GLN A 516 56.49 3.05 -29.02
N LEU A 517 55.39 3.02 -29.80
CA LEU A 517 55.37 2.84 -31.26
C LEU A 517 53.94 2.87 -31.86
N THR A 518 53.67 3.98 -32.57
CA THR A 518 53.07 4.11 -33.93
C THR A 518 51.93 3.21 -34.43
N THR A 519 50.81 3.88 -34.79
CA THR A 519 49.98 3.79 -36.02
C THR A 519 49.80 2.47 -36.76
N THR A 520 48.53 2.09 -36.97
CA THR A 520 47.91 2.00 -38.31
C THR A 520 46.37 2.05 -38.21
N GLN A 521 45.78 3.12 -38.75
CA GLN A 521 44.37 3.13 -39.19
C GLN A 521 44.28 2.28 -40.46
N LYS A 522 43.33 1.33 -40.50
CA LYS A 522 42.91 0.70 -41.75
C LYS A 522 41.40 0.45 -41.71
N ASP A 523 40.79 0.95 -42.76
CA ASP A 523 39.40 0.92 -43.19
C ASP A 523 38.56 -0.29 -42.75
N THR A 524 37.37 0.00 -42.22
CA THR A 524 36.16 -0.83 -42.34
C THR A 524 34.93 0.07 -42.52
N SER A 525 34.92 0.81 -43.64
CA SER A 525 33.68 1.28 -44.26
C SER A 525 33.22 0.21 -45.24
N ASP A 526 32.52 -0.79 -44.74
CA ASP A 526 31.66 -1.67 -45.53
C ASP A 526 30.81 -2.46 -44.55
N LEU A 527 29.58 -1.99 -44.32
CA LEU A 527 28.39 -2.72 -43.90
C LEU A 527 27.31 -1.65 -43.65
N GLY A 528 26.65 -1.24 -44.72
CA GLY A 528 25.46 -0.42 -44.63
C GLY A 528 24.40 -1.15 -43.81
N LEU A 529 24.16 -0.67 -42.59
CA LEU A 529 23.01 -1.02 -41.78
C LEU A 529 22.22 0.25 -41.48
N ASP A 530 21.07 0.35 -42.13
CA ASP A 530 20.04 1.36 -41.93
C ASP A 530 19.50 1.27 -40.48
N PRO A 531 19.59 2.34 -39.67
CA PRO A 531 19.20 2.31 -38.27
C PRO A 531 17.68 2.27 -38.02
N ASN A 532 16.85 2.00 -39.04
CA ASN A 532 15.38 2.03 -38.94
C ASN A 532 14.66 0.66 -38.98
N SER A 533 15.34 -0.48 -38.96
CA SER A 533 14.63 -1.78 -38.97
C SER A 533 14.17 -2.21 -37.55
N THR A 534 12.90 -2.02 -37.22
CA THR A 534 12.26 -2.69 -36.06
C THR A 534 11.91 -4.12 -36.43
N GLY A 535 12.75 -5.10 -36.06
CA GLY A 535 12.58 -6.51 -36.41
C GLY A 535 12.48 -7.43 -35.19
N ASP A 536 11.33 -7.45 -34.50
CA ASP A 536 10.99 -8.52 -33.56
C ASP A 536 10.29 -9.66 -34.34
N GLY A 537 11.09 -10.53 -34.96
CA GLY A 537 10.59 -11.72 -35.66
C GLY A 537 11.61 -12.44 -36.54
N GLU A 538 12.63 -11.73 -37.03
CA GLU A 538 13.57 -12.30 -38.01
C GLU A 538 14.64 -13.22 -37.39
N GLY A 539 15.00 -13.02 -36.13
CA GLY A 539 16.06 -13.79 -35.48
C GLY A 539 15.76 -15.29 -35.41
N HIS A 540 14.52 -15.67 -35.09
CA HIS A 540 14.16 -17.08 -34.94
C HIS A 540 14.06 -17.80 -36.30
N SER A 541 13.62 -17.09 -37.35
CA SER A 541 13.61 -17.62 -38.72
C SER A 541 15.02 -17.84 -39.25
N ARG A 542 15.94 -16.87 -39.06
CA ARG A 542 17.33 -16.99 -39.53
C ARG A 542 18.09 -18.15 -38.87
N HIS A 543 17.90 -18.40 -37.57
CA HIS A 543 18.55 -19.52 -36.90
C HIS A 543 17.97 -20.88 -37.32
N ARG A 544 16.65 -20.96 -37.56
CA ARG A 544 16.00 -22.15 -38.11
C ARG A 544 16.50 -22.44 -39.53
N ASP A 545 16.63 -21.40 -40.36
CA ASP A 545 17.09 -21.55 -41.73
C ASP A 545 18.57 -21.96 -41.80
N ARG A 546 19.44 -21.40 -40.95
CA ARG A 546 20.84 -21.85 -40.80
C ARG A 546 20.93 -23.31 -40.32
N PHE A 547 20.07 -23.72 -39.38
CA PHE A 547 20.00 -25.10 -38.90
C PHE A 547 19.59 -26.06 -40.03
N LEU A 548 18.57 -25.70 -40.81
CA LEU A 548 18.06 -26.51 -41.94
C LEU A 548 19.05 -26.59 -43.10
N ARG A 549 19.81 -25.52 -43.37
CA ARG A 549 20.86 -25.51 -44.41
C ARG A 549 22.19 -26.15 -43.96
N GLY A 550 22.28 -26.61 -42.70
CA GLY A 550 23.50 -27.24 -42.17
C GLY A 550 24.64 -26.26 -41.84
N GLU A 551 24.38 -24.95 -41.89
CA GLU A 551 25.33 -23.83 -41.69
C GLU A 551 25.70 -23.55 -40.22
N MET A 552 25.34 -24.48 -39.31
CA MET A 552 25.63 -24.40 -37.89
C MET A 552 26.75 -25.36 -37.51
N THR A 553 27.69 -24.87 -36.70
CA THR A 553 28.67 -25.70 -36.01
C THR A 553 27.99 -26.75 -35.10
N PRO A 554 28.65 -27.85 -34.73
CA PRO A 554 28.09 -28.85 -33.82
C PRO A 554 27.61 -28.25 -32.48
N ALA A 555 28.32 -27.25 -31.96
CA ALA A 555 27.94 -26.54 -30.74
C ALA A 555 26.67 -25.69 -30.93
N GLU A 556 26.56 -24.94 -32.04
CA GLU A 556 25.34 -24.18 -32.38
C GLU A 556 24.13 -25.10 -32.59
N LYS A 557 24.31 -26.25 -33.26
CA LYS A 557 23.25 -27.27 -33.45
C LYS A 557 22.77 -27.81 -32.10
N SER A 558 23.70 -28.15 -31.20
CA SER A 558 23.38 -28.64 -29.86
C SER A 558 22.58 -27.61 -29.04
N LEU A 559 23.01 -26.34 -29.07
CA LEU A 559 22.32 -25.25 -28.38
C LEU A 559 20.93 -24.98 -28.96
N TYR A 560 20.81 -24.92 -30.29
CA TYR A 560 19.52 -24.73 -30.99
C TYR A 560 18.52 -25.84 -30.65
N LEU A 561 18.95 -27.11 -30.63
CA LEU A 561 18.10 -28.25 -30.26
C LEU A 561 17.66 -28.22 -28.79
N ARG A 562 18.54 -27.79 -27.86
CA ARG A 562 18.18 -27.60 -26.43
C ARG A 562 17.12 -26.51 -26.25
N ILE A 563 17.25 -25.39 -26.96
CA ILE A 563 16.28 -24.30 -26.93
C ILE A 563 14.94 -24.78 -27.52
N GLN A 564 14.96 -25.51 -28.64
CA GLN A 564 13.75 -26.05 -29.26
C GLN A 564 13.03 -27.05 -28.33
N ALA A 565 13.77 -27.95 -27.69
CA ALA A 565 13.23 -28.90 -26.72
C ALA A 565 12.59 -28.21 -25.50
N PHE A 566 13.17 -27.10 -25.04
CA PHE A 566 12.59 -26.28 -23.97
C PHE A 566 11.28 -25.63 -24.41
N VAL A 567 11.25 -25.01 -25.60
CA VAL A 567 10.04 -24.38 -26.16
C VAL A 567 8.92 -25.40 -26.35
N ASP A 568 9.23 -26.58 -26.86
CA ASP A 568 8.25 -27.67 -27.04
C ASP A 568 7.73 -28.20 -25.70
N ARG A 569 8.56 -28.25 -24.66
CA ARG A 569 8.15 -28.62 -23.30
C ARG A 569 7.19 -27.59 -22.70
N GLN A 570 7.44 -26.30 -22.92
CA GLN A 570 6.53 -25.22 -22.51
C GLN A 570 5.20 -25.26 -23.28
N ARG A 571 5.25 -25.58 -24.57
CA ARG A 571 4.05 -25.74 -25.42
C ARG A 571 3.18 -26.91 -24.97
N ARG A 572 3.81 -28.05 -24.65
CA ARG A 572 3.13 -29.23 -24.08
C ARG A 572 2.52 -28.94 -22.71
N ARG A 573 3.20 -28.22 -21.82
CA ARG A 573 2.64 -27.78 -20.53
C ARG A 573 1.41 -26.88 -20.71
N ARG A 574 1.42 -25.98 -21.69
CA ARG A 574 0.26 -25.13 -22.01
C ARG A 574 -0.90 -25.93 -22.61
N GLN A 575 -0.63 -26.95 -23.42
CA GLN A 575 -1.64 -27.84 -23.98
C GLN A 575 -2.25 -28.76 -22.91
N SER A 576 -1.42 -29.33 -22.01
CA SER A 576 -1.90 -30.19 -20.92
C SER A 576 -2.75 -29.45 -19.89
N HIS A 577 -2.45 -28.17 -19.63
CA HIS A 577 -3.31 -27.32 -18.79
C HIS A 577 -4.57 -26.80 -19.52
N GLY A 578 -4.56 -26.76 -20.86
CA GLY A 578 -5.73 -26.39 -21.66
C GLY A 578 -6.75 -27.54 -21.81
N GLU A 579 -6.30 -28.79 -21.83
CA GLU A 579 -7.18 -29.96 -22.02
C GLU A 579 -7.90 -30.42 -20.74
N GLN A 580 -7.43 -30.05 -19.55
CA GLN A 580 -8.08 -30.42 -18.27
C GLN A 580 -9.44 -29.71 -18.03
N HIS A 581 -9.76 -28.64 -18.77
CA HIS A 581 -11.04 -27.92 -18.66
C HIS A 581 -12.07 -28.25 -19.74
N GLN A 582 -11.78 -29.13 -20.72
CA GLN A 582 -12.70 -29.40 -21.84
C GLN A 582 -13.37 -30.78 -21.84
N ARG A 583 -13.06 -31.66 -20.89
CA ARG A 583 -13.72 -32.99 -20.79
C ARG A 583 -14.59 -33.12 -19.55
N ARG A 584 -15.71 -32.39 -19.51
CA ARG A 584 -16.98 -32.72 -18.80
C ARG A 584 -18.05 -31.64 -19.04
N PRO A 585 -18.78 -31.66 -20.17
CA PRO A 585 -20.14 -31.12 -20.15
C PRO A 585 -21.22 -32.00 -20.80
N SER A 586 -20.88 -33.13 -21.42
CA SER A 586 -21.87 -33.91 -22.19
C SER A 586 -22.95 -34.58 -21.32
N ARG A 587 -22.58 -35.15 -20.16
CA ARG A 587 -23.52 -35.92 -19.32
C ARG A 587 -24.50 -35.04 -18.52
N ILE A 588 -24.15 -33.78 -18.26
CA ILE A 588 -25.02 -32.83 -17.54
C ILE A 588 -26.06 -32.23 -18.50
N LEU A 589 -25.67 -31.94 -19.74
CA LEU A 589 -26.59 -31.42 -20.76
C LEU A 589 -27.65 -32.45 -21.20
N GLU A 590 -27.32 -33.74 -21.18
CA GLU A 590 -28.28 -34.83 -21.39
C GLU A 590 -29.29 -34.93 -20.24
N LEU A 591 -28.83 -34.89 -18.98
CA LEU A 591 -29.69 -34.90 -17.79
C LEU A 591 -30.60 -33.67 -17.69
N VAL A 592 -30.11 -32.50 -18.13
CA VAL A 592 -30.90 -31.26 -18.21
C VAL A 592 -31.93 -31.33 -19.33
N SER A 593 -31.57 -31.88 -20.51
CA SER A 593 -32.52 -32.08 -21.60
C SER A 593 -33.63 -33.07 -21.23
N GLU A 594 -33.32 -34.15 -20.50
CA GLU A 594 -34.33 -35.11 -20.00
C GLU A 594 -35.26 -34.48 -18.97
N ARG A 595 -34.73 -33.68 -18.03
CA ARG A 595 -35.55 -32.96 -17.04
C ARG A 595 -36.45 -31.89 -17.66
N LEU A 596 -35.97 -31.17 -18.68
CA LEU A 596 -36.78 -30.20 -19.41
C LEU A 596 -37.88 -30.86 -20.24
N ARG A 597 -37.61 -32.03 -20.83
CA ARG A 597 -38.65 -32.85 -21.49
C ARG A 597 -39.72 -33.33 -20.51
N ALA A 598 -39.31 -33.79 -19.32
CA ALA A 598 -40.24 -34.21 -18.27
C ALA A 598 -41.10 -33.06 -17.71
N LEU A 599 -40.53 -31.84 -17.60
CA LEU A 599 -41.26 -30.63 -17.20
C LEU A 599 -42.24 -30.15 -18.28
N GLY A 600 -41.84 -30.23 -19.56
CA GLY A 600 -42.73 -29.95 -20.70
C GLY A 600 -43.96 -30.86 -20.71
N SER A 601 -43.76 -32.17 -20.54
CA SER A 601 -44.86 -33.15 -20.50
C SER A 601 -45.81 -32.94 -19.31
N ARG A 602 -45.30 -32.49 -18.15
CA ARG A 602 -46.13 -32.16 -16.97
C ARG A 602 -46.95 -30.89 -17.15
N MET A 603 -46.41 -29.89 -17.86
CA MET A 603 -47.16 -28.66 -18.15
C MET A 603 -48.23 -28.85 -19.23
N THR A 604 -48.03 -29.76 -20.17
CA THR A 604 -49.07 -30.13 -21.14
C THR A 604 -50.19 -30.94 -20.49
N SER A 605 -49.88 -31.89 -19.60
CA SER A 605 -50.92 -32.63 -18.83
C SER A 605 -51.76 -31.71 -17.95
N ARG A 606 -51.14 -30.73 -17.26
CA ARG A 606 -51.89 -29.75 -16.46
C ARG A 606 -52.74 -28.79 -17.29
N ARG A 607 -52.34 -28.47 -18.53
CA ARG A 607 -53.16 -27.65 -19.43
C ARG A 607 -54.37 -28.40 -19.98
N THR A 608 -54.25 -29.71 -20.21
CA THR A 608 -55.40 -30.54 -20.59
C THR A 608 -56.36 -30.80 -19.42
N GLU A 609 -55.85 -30.96 -18.19
CA GLU A 609 -56.69 -31.10 -16.98
C GLU A 609 -57.42 -29.81 -16.57
N MET A 610 -56.91 -28.63 -16.96
CA MET A 610 -57.60 -27.35 -16.73
C MET A 610 -58.53 -26.93 -17.87
N ALA A 611 -58.54 -27.69 -18.98
CA ALA A 611 -59.39 -27.43 -20.13
C ALA A 611 -60.60 -28.38 -20.24
N THR A 612 -60.68 -29.37 -19.34
CA THR A 612 -61.85 -30.21 -19.06
C THR A 612 -62.43 -29.82 -17.71
#